data_AF-A0A0P4VLP6-F1
#
_entry.id   AF-A0A0P4VLP6-F1
#
_cell.length_a   1.000
_cell.length_b   1.000
_cell.length_c   1.000
_cell.angle_alpha   90.00
_cell.angle_beta   90.00
_cell.angle_gamma   90.00
#
_symmetry.space_group_name_H-M   'P 1'
#
loop_
_entity.id
_entity.type
_entity.pdbx_description
1 polymer ?
#
loop_
_entity_poly.entity_id
_entity_poly.type
_entity_poly.pdbx_seq_one_letter_code
_entity_poly.pdbx_strand_id
1 'polypeptide(L)'
;DPGFPGQHTTTTTVTTSNTNVQTNIRYDPSYIKTIPGMLKCAQIIMNLLIFLSVFFSHYSSTGQLSFMSFICGLGFWFTGVLLAFYLFHIIEKFFKVPWLKIELIYGGLWTIMLLIGSTLCASYMGYAAAFGVVTFFGYINTVIYGYDCYLKYKSIQNGEIAQGERQVTKSTSQVASPAAY
;
A
#
# COMPACT_ATOMS: atom_id res chain seq x y z
N ASP A 1 60.29 10.95 22.87
CA ASP A 1 59.46 10.27 21.85
C ASP A 1 58.33 9.55 22.58
N PRO A 2 57.10 10.11 22.62
CA PRO A 2 55.99 9.51 23.36
C PRO A 2 55.42 8.31 22.57
N GLY A 3 55.48 7.13 23.17
CA GLY A 3 55.07 5.85 22.56
C GLY A 3 53.60 5.82 22.10
N PHE A 4 53.40 5.21 20.95
CA PHE A 4 52.09 4.98 20.33
C PHE A 4 51.28 3.94 21.15
N PRO A 5 50.00 4.19 21.52
CA PRO A 5 49.21 3.26 22.30
C PRO A 5 48.87 1.99 21.50
N GLY A 6 49.39 0.84 21.96
CA GLY A 6 49.33 -0.47 21.28
C GLY A 6 47.99 -1.22 21.33
N GLN A 7 46.83 -0.54 21.39
CA GLN A 7 45.52 -1.20 21.35
C GLN A 7 44.55 -0.45 20.45
N HIS A 8 44.21 -1.06 19.31
CA HIS A 8 43.08 -0.63 18.48
C HIS A 8 41.86 -1.50 18.81
N THR A 9 40.82 -0.89 19.38
CA THR A 9 39.52 -1.56 19.55
C THR A 9 38.69 -1.33 18.29
N THR A 10 38.60 -2.32 17.41
CA THR A 10 37.73 -2.26 16.23
C THR A 10 36.34 -2.77 16.60
N THR A 11 35.37 -1.86 16.70
CA THR A 11 33.97 -2.22 16.94
C THR A 11 33.27 -2.47 15.62
N THR A 12 33.03 -3.74 15.27
CA THR A 12 32.26 -4.11 14.08
C THR A 12 30.79 -4.30 14.47
N THR A 13 29.93 -3.36 14.08
CA THR A 13 28.48 -3.49 14.29
C THR A 13 27.88 -4.33 13.16
N VAL A 14 27.55 -5.59 13.44
CA VAL A 14 26.84 -6.47 12.49
C VAL A 14 25.34 -6.32 12.71
N THR A 15 24.65 -5.64 11.80
CA THR A 15 23.18 -5.53 11.85
C THR A 15 22.56 -6.76 11.19
N THR A 16 22.32 -7.81 11.97
CA THR A 16 21.59 -8.99 11.49
C THR A 16 20.09 -8.72 11.56
N SER A 17 19.43 -8.64 10.41
CA SER A 17 17.98 -8.49 10.34
C SER A 17 17.34 -9.86 10.22
N ASN A 18 16.82 -10.41 11.33
CA ASN A 18 16.08 -11.66 11.31
C ASN A 18 14.59 -11.36 11.17
N THR A 19 14.02 -11.63 10.00
CA THR A 19 12.57 -11.52 9.77
C THR A 19 11.92 -12.81 10.28
N ASN A 20 11.40 -12.81 11.51
CA ASN A 20 10.62 -13.94 12.01
C ASN A 20 9.15 -13.76 11.58
N VAL A 21 8.80 -14.41 10.47
CA VAL A 21 7.45 -14.38 9.93
C VAL A 21 6.71 -15.61 10.44
N GLN A 22 5.71 -15.42 11.31
CA GLN A 22 4.87 -16.49 11.83
C GLN A 22 3.94 -16.97 10.71
N THR A 23 4.34 -18.05 10.01
CA THR A 23 3.61 -18.60 8.85
C THR A 23 2.33 -19.37 9.22
N ASN A 24 1.58 -18.93 10.22
CA ASN A 24 0.29 -19.54 10.57
C ASN A 24 -0.83 -18.79 9.83
N ILE A 25 -1.55 -19.49 8.95
CA ILE A 25 -2.72 -18.94 8.25
C ILE A 25 -3.81 -18.73 9.31
N ARG A 26 -3.90 -17.50 9.83
CA ARG A 26 -4.91 -17.11 10.80
C ARG A 26 -5.71 -15.96 10.22
N TYR A 27 -7.03 -16.11 10.23
CA TYR A 27 -7.94 -15.01 9.93
C TYR A 27 -7.81 -13.99 11.06
N ASP A 28 -7.14 -12.87 10.79
CA ASP A 28 -7.02 -11.79 11.75
C ASP A 28 -7.83 -10.56 11.31
N PRO A 29 -9.07 -10.40 11.81
CA PRO A 29 -9.88 -9.23 11.53
C PRO A 29 -9.28 -7.94 12.13
N SER A 30 -8.24 -8.03 12.97
CA SER A 30 -7.51 -6.86 13.47
C SER A 30 -6.87 -6.05 12.34
N TYR A 31 -6.52 -6.68 11.21
CA TYR A 31 -5.91 -6.00 10.06
C TYR A 31 -6.82 -4.92 9.46
N ILE A 32 -8.14 -5.14 9.46
CA ILE A 32 -9.13 -4.16 8.97
C ILE A 32 -9.13 -2.89 9.83
N LYS A 33 -8.75 -3.00 11.10
CA LYS A 33 -8.64 -1.86 12.04
C LYS A 33 -7.33 -1.10 11.91
N THR A 34 -6.35 -1.63 11.19
CA THR A 34 -5.12 -0.89 10.91
C THR A 34 -5.40 0.24 9.93
N ILE A 35 -4.59 1.30 9.99
CA ILE A 35 -4.66 2.43 9.05
C ILE A 35 -4.68 1.93 7.58
N PRO A 36 -3.73 1.09 7.11
CA PRO A 36 -3.75 0.62 5.72
C PRO A 36 -4.96 -0.26 5.39
N GLY A 37 -5.47 -1.05 6.34
CA GLY A 37 -6.68 -1.86 6.16
C GLY A 37 -7.93 -0.99 5.96
N MET A 38 -8.11 0.04 6.80
CA MET A 38 -9.24 0.96 6.72
C MET A 38 -9.24 1.75 5.41
N LEU A 39 -8.07 2.17 4.93
CA LEU A 39 -7.95 2.84 3.62
C LEU A 39 -8.37 1.92 2.47
N LYS A 40 -7.93 0.65 2.46
CA LYS A 40 -8.36 -0.34 1.45
C LYS A 40 -9.87 -0.58 1.49
N CYS A 41 -10.46 -0.65 2.68
CA CYS A 41 -11.92 -0.77 2.83
C CYS A 41 -12.64 0.45 2.27
N ALA A 42 -12.17 1.66 2.56
CA ALA A 42 -12.73 2.89 2.01
C ALA A 42 -12.65 2.92 0.47
N GLN A 43 -11.52 2.51 -0.12
CA GLN A 43 -11.35 2.39 -1.57
C GLN A 43 -12.36 1.40 -2.18
N ILE A 44 -12.55 0.23 -1.56
CA ILE A 44 -13.51 -0.79 -2.04
C ILE A 44 -14.94 -0.24 -2.01
N ILE A 45 -15.34 0.42 -0.92
CA ILE A 45 -16.68 1.01 -0.79
C ILE A 45 -16.89 2.08 -1.85
N MET A 46 -15.92 2.98 -2.05
CA MET A 46 -16.03 4.04 -3.05
C MET A 46 -16.08 3.48 -4.48
N ASN A 47 -15.23 2.51 -4.82
CA ASN A 47 -15.26 1.83 -6.11
C ASN A 47 -16.63 1.16 -6.36
N LEU A 48 -17.21 0.52 -5.34
CA LEU A 48 -18.52 -0.12 -5.42
C LEU A 48 -19.64 0.92 -5.62
N LEU A 49 -19.62 2.03 -4.88
CA LEU A 49 -20.60 3.10 -5.03
C LEU A 49 -20.57 3.72 -6.44
N ILE A 50 -19.37 3.97 -6.98
CA ILE A 50 -19.21 4.48 -8.35
C ILE A 50 -19.73 3.46 -9.36
N PHE A 51 -19.33 2.19 -9.22
CA PHE A 51 -19.76 1.11 -10.11
C PHE A 51 -21.28 0.91 -10.11
N LEU A 52 -21.89 0.90 -8.92
CA LEU A 52 -23.33 0.73 -8.75
C LEU A 52 -24.10 1.94 -9.31
N SER A 53 -23.55 3.15 -9.15
CA SER A 53 -24.12 4.37 -9.73
C SER A 53 -24.16 4.34 -11.26
N VAL A 54 -23.15 3.75 -11.89
CA VAL A 54 -23.14 3.56 -13.35
C VAL A 54 -24.09 2.44 -13.77
N PHE A 55 -24.15 1.34 -13.01
CA PHE A 55 -25.00 0.19 -13.33
C PHE A 55 -26.50 0.54 -13.35
N PHE A 56 -26.96 1.35 -12.40
CA PHE A 56 -28.35 1.82 -12.37
C PHE A 56 -28.64 2.94 -13.37
N SER A 57 -27.62 3.53 -13.99
CA SER A 57 -27.81 4.57 -15.00
C SER A 57 -28.15 3.97 -16.36
N HIS A 58 -29.22 4.46 -16.98
CA HIS A 58 -29.58 4.08 -18.36
C HIS A 58 -28.49 4.46 -19.38
N TYR A 59 -27.64 5.44 -19.04
CA TYR A 59 -26.51 5.92 -19.86
C TYR A 59 -25.23 5.10 -19.68
N SER A 60 -25.28 3.87 -19.15
CA SER A 60 -24.07 3.08 -18.89
C SER A 60 -23.24 2.77 -20.15
N SER A 61 -23.85 2.84 -21.34
CA SER A 61 -23.20 2.68 -22.65
C SER A 61 -22.45 3.92 -23.15
N THR A 62 -22.49 5.06 -22.43
CA THR A 62 -21.71 6.24 -22.80
C THR A 62 -20.25 6.03 -22.40
N GLY A 63 -19.31 6.28 -23.32
CA GLY A 63 -17.90 5.90 -23.16
C GLY A 63 -17.22 6.37 -21.87
N GLN A 64 -17.62 7.52 -21.32
CA GLN A 64 -17.09 8.08 -20.07
C GLN A 64 -17.52 7.25 -18.85
N LEU A 65 -18.81 6.90 -18.76
CA LEU A 65 -19.34 6.06 -17.68
C LEU A 65 -18.84 4.62 -17.81
N SER A 66 -18.72 4.10 -19.03
CA SER A 66 -18.12 2.78 -19.27
C SER A 66 -16.65 2.73 -18.85
N PHE A 67 -15.87 3.79 -19.12
CA PHE A 67 -14.48 3.91 -18.68
C PHE A 67 -14.36 3.93 -17.14
N MET A 68 -15.19 4.74 -16.46
CA MET A 68 -15.22 4.77 -14.99
C MET A 68 -15.64 3.44 -14.39
N SER A 69 -16.64 2.76 -14.96
CA SER A 69 -17.06 1.42 -14.54
C SER A 69 -15.96 0.38 -14.70
N PHE A 70 -15.18 0.44 -15.78
CA PHE A 70 -14.07 -0.47 -15.99
C PHE A 70 -12.97 -0.25 -14.93
N ILE A 71 -12.58 1.00 -14.68
CA ILE A 71 -11.56 1.33 -13.67
C ILE A 71 -12.02 0.93 -12.27
N CYS A 72 -13.25 1.26 -11.90
CA CYS A 72 -13.80 0.97 -10.57
C CYS A 72 -14.06 -0.52 -10.39
N GLY A 73 -14.53 -1.23 -11.42
CA GLY A 73 -14.74 -2.67 -11.39
C GLY A 73 -13.43 -3.45 -11.26
N LEU A 74 -12.40 -3.07 -12.01
CA LEU A 74 -11.05 -3.64 -11.82
C LEU A 74 -10.47 -3.23 -10.46
N GLY A 75 -10.63 -1.97 -10.07
CA GLY A 75 -10.17 -1.46 -8.77
C GLY A 75 -10.75 -2.23 -7.59
N PHE A 76 -12.05 -2.50 -7.63
CA PHE A 76 -12.77 -3.32 -6.67
C PHE A 76 -12.20 -4.74 -6.59
N TRP A 77 -12.05 -5.43 -7.73
CA TRP A 77 -11.52 -6.79 -7.75
C TRP A 77 -10.06 -6.86 -7.30
N PHE A 78 -9.18 -6.00 -7.82
CA PHE A 78 -7.76 -5.98 -7.44
C PHE A 78 -7.58 -5.63 -5.96
N THR A 79 -8.24 -4.58 -5.47
CA THR A 79 -8.14 -4.16 -4.06
C THR A 79 -8.79 -5.19 -3.13
N GLY A 80 -9.88 -5.83 -3.56
CA GLY A 80 -10.54 -6.90 -2.81
C GLY A 80 -9.69 -8.16 -2.68
N VAL A 81 -9.05 -8.62 -3.78
CA VAL A 81 -8.13 -9.76 -3.75
C VAL A 81 -6.89 -9.44 -2.90
N LEU A 82 -6.34 -8.23 -3.03
CA LEU A 82 -5.27 -7.75 -2.15
C LEU A 82 -5.70 -7.81 -0.69
N LEU A 83 -6.85 -7.26 -0.34
CA LEU A 83 -7.37 -7.29 1.04
C LEU A 83 -7.51 -8.73 1.55
N ALA A 84 -8.01 -9.66 0.73
CA ALA A 84 -8.08 -11.08 1.09
C ALA A 84 -6.69 -11.67 1.36
N PHE A 85 -5.68 -11.36 0.53
CA PHE A 85 -4.30 -11.83 0.74
C PHE A 85 -3.67 -11.29 2.03
N TYR A 86 -3.98 -10.04 2.43
CA TYR A 86 -3.60 -9.50 3.73
C TYR A 86 -4.32 -10.19 4.88
N LEU A 87 -5.64 -10.40 4.75
CA LEU A 87 -6.48 -10.99 5.80
C LEU A 87 -6.10 -12.44 6.12
N PHE A 88 -5.69 -13.20 5.10
CA PHE A 88 -5.22 -14.58 5.24
C PHE A 88 -3.70 -14.71 5.49
N HIS A 89 -2.98 -13.60 5.70
CA HIS A 89 -1.52 -13.60 5.91
C HIS A 89 -0.76 -14.37 4.80
N ILE A 90 -1.29 -14.40 3.56
CA ILE A 90 -0.62 -15.05 2.41
C ILE A 90 0.64 -14.26 2.02
N ILE A 91 0.63 -12.95 2.27
CA ILE A 91 1.73 -12.02 1.98
C ILE A 91 2.99 -12.35 2.79
N GLU A 92 2.80 -12.85 4.01
CA GLU A 92 3.88 -13.30 4.90
C GLU A 92 4.65 -14.50 4.33
N LYS A 93 3.97 -15.39 3.61
CA LYS A 93 4.61 -16.51 2.90
C LYS A 93 5.48 -16.03 1.73
N PHE A 94 5.21 -14.84 1.19
CA PHE A 94 5.93 -14.21 0.08
C PHE A 94 6.72 -12.96 0.51
N PHE A 95 7.40 -13.02 1.66
CA PHE A 95 8.23 -11.92 2.19
C PHE A 95 9.35 -11.42 1.25
N LYS A 96 9.74 -12.23 0.24
CA LYS A 96 10.71 -11.83 -0.79
C LYS A 96 10.15 -10.83 -1.81
N VAL A 97 8.82 -10.77 -1.96
CA VAL A 97 8.19 -9.87 -2.94
C VAL A 97 8.04 -8.49 -2.29
N PRO A 98 8.52 -7.40 -2.94
CA PRO A 98 8.39 -6.05 -2.42
C PRO A 98 6.96 -5.53 -2.58
N TRP A 99 6.00 -6.12 -1.85
CA TRP A 99 4.57 -5.83 -1.90
C TRP A 99 4.27 -4.34 -1.75
N LEU A 100 4.98 -3.65 -0.86
CA LEU A 100 4.79 -2.21 -0.63
C LEU A 100 5.08 -1.36 -1.89
N LYS A 101 6.05 -1.77 -2.73
CA LYS A 101 6.33 -1.10 -4.02
C LYS A 101 5.25 -1.38 -5.06
N ILE A 102 4.77 -2.62 -5.14
CA ILE A 102 3.69 -3.01 -6.05
C ILE A 102 2.43 -2.21 -5.73
N GLU A 103 2.11 -2.07 -4.45
CA GLU A 103 0.96 -1.30 -4.00
C GLU A 103 1.09 0.19 -4.26
N LEU A 104 2.29 0.75 -4.12
CA LEU A 104 2.52 2.15 -4.47
C LEU A 104 2.27 2.40 -5.96
N ILE A 105 2.80 1.54 -6.82
CA ILE A 105 2.62 1.65 -8.28
C ILE A 105 1.14 1.50 -8.65
N TYR A 106 0.48 0.49 -8.08
CA TYR A 106 -0.95 0.27 -8.27
C TYR A 106 -1.78 1.48 -7.82
N GLY A 107 -1.56 1.97 -6.60
CA GLY A 107 -2.28 3.11 -6.05
C GLY A 107 -2.04 4.40 -6.83
N GLY A 108 -0.81 4.67 -7.24
CA GLY A 108 -0.47 5.82 -8.08
C GLY A 108 -1.13 5.75 -9.46
N LEU A 109 -1.06 4.60 -10.13
CA LEU A 109 -1.72 4.40 -11.42
C LEU A 109 -3.24 4.59 -11.32
N TRP A 110 -3.87 4.01 -10.29
CA TRP A 110 -5.31 4.16 -10.07
C TRP A 110 -5.71 5.61 -9.75
N THR A 111 -4.89 6.33 -8.98
CA THR A 111 -5.12 7.75 -8.69
C THR A 111 -5.19 8.57 -9.99
N ILE A 112 -4.24 8.35 -10.91
CA ILE A 112 -4.20 9.07 -12.19
C ILE A 112 -5.40 8.70 -13.06
N MET A 113 -5.72 7.41 -13.16
CA MET A 113 -6.86 6.95 -13.96
C MET A 113 -8.20 7.47 -13.43
N LEU A 114 -8.39 7.47 -12.09
CA LEU A 114 -9.59 8.02 -11.45
C LEU A 114 -9.68 9.53 -11.62
N LEU A 115 -8.56 10.25 -11.58
CA LEU A 115 -8.54 11.70 -11.81
C LEU A 115 -8.97 12.05 -13.24
N ILE A 116 -8.42 11.34 -14.23
CA ILE A 116 -8.78 11.51 -15.64
C ILE A 116 -10.25 11.15 -15.84
N GLY A 117 -10.68 9.97 -15.37
CA GLY A 117 -12.06 9.51 -15.51
C GLY A 117 -13.08 10.45 -14.86
N SER A 118 -12.79 10.97 -13.66
CA SER A 118 -13.66 11.94 -12.97
C SER A 118 -13.75 13.26 -13.75
N THR A 119 -12.64 13.73 -14.31
CA THR A 119 -12.62 14.96 -15.12
C THR A 119 -13.40 14.78 -16.44
N LEU A 120 -13.33 13.60 -17.06
CA LEU A 120 -14.14 13.26 -18.22
C LEU A 120 -15.64 13.20 -17.89
N CYS A 121 -16.02 12.72 -16.71
CA CYS A 121 -17.43 12.72 -16.30
C CYS A 121 -17.92 14.12 -15.92
N ALA A 122 -17.04 14.99 -15.41
CA ALA A 122 -17.38 16.36 -15.02
C ALA A 122 -17.89 17.20 -16.19
N SER A 123 -17.35 17.01 -17.40
CA SER A 123 -17.81 17.73 -18.59
C SER A 123 -19.22 17.35 -19.06
N TYR A 124 -19.74 16.21 -18.61
CA TYR A 124 -21.08 15.71 -18.94
C TYR A 124 -22.05 15.75 -17.75
N MET A 125 -21.71 16.46 -16.67
CA MET A 125 -22.52 16.55 -15.46
C MET A 125 -23.94 17.09 -15.69
N GLY A 126 -24.14 17.90 -16.73
CA GLY A 126 -25.45 18.48 -17.09
C GLY A 126 -26.44 17.52 -17.76
N TYR A 127 -26.00 16.33 -18.20
CA TYR A 127 -26.86 15.41 -18.96
C TYR A 127 -27.63 14.42 -18.09
N ALA A 128 -27.02 13.92 -17.01
CA ALA A 128 -27.69 13.02 -16.08
C ALA A 128 -27.10 13.14 -14.68
N ALA A 129 -27.94 12.98 -13.66
CA ALA A 129 -27.53 13.00 -12.26
C ALA A 129 -26.43 11.95 -11.95
N ALA A 130 -26.42 10.83 -12.68
CA ALA A 130 -25.40 9.79 -12.56
C ALA A 130 -23.98 10.32 -12.82
N PHE A 131 -23.79 11.22 -13.79
CA PHE A 131 -22.48 11.82 -14.06
C PHE A 131 -22.00 12.68 -12.88
N GLY A 132 -22.90 13.43 -12.24
CA GLY A 132 -22.57 14.21 -11.04
C GLY A 132 -22.13 13.33 -9.87
N VAL A 133 -22.89 12.26 -9.59
CA VAL A 133 -22.60 11.30 -8.52
C VAL A 133 -21.25 10.60 -8.75
N VAL A 134 -21.03 10.08 -9.96
CA VAL A 134 -19.78 9.39 -10.34
C VAL A 134 -18.58 10.33 -10.27
N THR A 135 -18.74 11.59 -10.71
CA THR A 135 -17.67 12.60 -10.65
C THR A 135 -17.31 12.95 -9.21
N PHE A 136 -18.31 13.20 -8.36
CA PHE A 136 -18.10 13.56 -6.96
C PHE A 136 -17.40 12.43 -6.18
N PHE A 137 -17.94 11.22 -6.24
CA PHE A 137 -17.33 10.07 -5.57
C PHE A 137 -15.99 9.68 -6.21
N GLY A 138 -15.82 9.86 -7.52
CA GLY A 138 -14.56 9.65 -8.22
C GLY A 138 -13.43 10.56 -7.74
N TYR A 139 -13.71 11.84 -7.52
CA TYR A 139 -12.73 12.77 -6.93
C TYR A 139 -12.40 12.40 -5.48
N ILE A 140 -13.39 12.03 -4.66
CA ILE A 140 -13.14 11.57 -3.29
C ILE A 140 -12.25 10.31 -3.31
N ASN A 141 -12.56 9.34 -4.17
CA ASN A 141 -11.78 8.12 -4.31
C ASN A 141 -10.35 8.41 -4.77
N THR A 142 -10.17 9.39 -5.66
CA THR A 142 -8.85 9.89 -6.07
C THR A 142 -8.04 10.38 -4.86
N VAL A 143 -8.65 11.16 -3.96
CA VAL A 143 -7.97 11.64 -2.74
C VAL A 143 -7.60 10.47 -1.81
N ILE A 144 -8.49 9.48 -1.66
CA ILE A 144 -8.24 8.30 -0.81
C ILE A 144 -7.08 7.47 -1.36
N TYR A 145 -7.07 7.18 -2.66
CA TYR A 145 -5.95 6.48 -3.31
C TYR A 145 -4.65 7.29 -3.27
N GLY A 146 -4.73 8.61 -3.44
CA GLY A 146 -3.57 9.50 -3.32
C GLY A 146 -2.99 9.52 -1.91
N TYR A 147 -3.84 9.56 -0.88
CA TYR A 147 -3.42 9.54 0.51
C TYR A 147 -2.80 8.17 0.90
N ASP A 148 -3.38 7.07 0.43
CA ASP A 148 -2.81 5.73 0.60
C ASP A 148 -1.43 5.61 -0.06
N CYS A 149 -1.26 6.16 -1.27
CA CYS A 149 0.01 6.22 -1.97
C CYS A 149 1.05 7.05 -1.20
N TYR A 150 0.66 8.20 -0.65
CA TYR A 150 1.54 9.06 0.15
C TYR A 150 2.02 8.34 1.43
N LEU A 151 1.12 7.68 2.16
CA LEU A 151 1.49 6.91 3.35
C LEU A 151 2.47 5.80 3.00
N LYS A 152 2.22 5.06 1.91
CA LYS A 152 3.13 4.01 1.44
C LYS A 152 4.48 4.58 1.01
N TYR A 153 4.51 5.71 0.32
CA TYR A 153 5.77 6.36 -0.04
C TYR A 153 6.60 6.70 1.20
N LYS A 154 5.95 7.24 2.25
CA LYS A 154 6.59 7.52 3.53
C LYS A 154 7.11 6.24 4.21
N SER A 155 6.33 5.16 4.20
CA SER A 155 6.76 3.86 4.72
C SER A 155 7.95 3.26 3.96
N ILE A 156 8.04 3.44 2.64
CA ILE A 156 9.24 3.05 1.85
C ILE A 156 10.46 3.83 2.31
N GLN A 157 10.32 5.15 2.49
CA GLN A 157 11.43 6.00 2.94
C GLN A 157 11.91 5.62 4.34
N ASN A 158 10.98 5.22 5.22
CA ASN A 158 11.29 4.74 6.56
C ASN A 158 11.87 3.31 6.59
N GLY A 159 11.86 2.59 5.47
CA GLY A 159 12.32 1.19 5.40
C GLY A 159 11.39 0.21 6.13
N GLU A 160 10.12 0.57 6.30
CA GLU A 160 9.09 -0.24 6.92
C GLU A 160 8.69 -1.42 6.01
N ILE A 161 8.35 -2.56 6.60
CA ILE A 161 7.86 -3.75 5.88
C ILE A 161 6.34 -3.71 5.78
N ALA A 162 5.79 -4.25 4.68
CA ALA A 162 4.35 -4.19 4.37
C ALA A 162 3.45 -4.84 5.42
N GLN A 163 3.94 -5.89 6.08
CA GLN A 163 3.27 -6.61 7.15
C GLN A 163 4.31 -7.47 7.88
N GLY A 164 4.16 -7.65 9.19
CA GLY A 164 5.11 -8.37 10.05
C GLY A 164 6.04 -7.44 10.83
N GLU A 165 6.67 -7.98 11.88
CA GLU A 165 7.58 -7.23 12.76
C GLU A 165 9.03 -7.56 12.39
N ARG A 166 9.79 -6.54 11.98
CA ARG A 166 11.24 -6.69 11.76
C ARG A 166 11.91 -6.62 13.12
N GLN A 167 12.10 -7.76 13.77
CA GLN A 167 12.99 -7.87 14.93
C GLN A 167 14.44 -7.61 14.46
N VAL A 168 14.87 -6.35 14.53
CA VAL A 168 16.27 -5.97 14.27
C VAL A 168 17.08 -6.30 15.53
N THR A 169 17.54 -7.53 15.65
CA THR A 169 18.52 -7.90 16.68
C THR A 169 19.86 -7.28 16.32
N LYS A 170 20.21 -6.16 16.96
CA LYS A 170 21.57 -5.60 16.87
C LYS A 170 22.51 -6.43 17.74
N SER A 171 23.26 -7.35 17.13
CA SER A 171 24.34 -8.06 17.83
C SER A 171 25.64 -7.26 17.74
N THR A 172 26.13 -6.78 18.88
CA THR A 172 27.43 -6.08 18.96
C THR A 172 28.50 -7.09 19.33
N SER A 173 29.40 -7.41 18.40
CA SER A 173 30.58 -8.24 18.69
C SER A 173 31.79 -7.33 18.90
N GLN A 174 32.34 -7.30 20.11
CA GLN A 174 33.61 -6.63 20.39
C GLN A 174 34.76 -7.61 20.13
N VAL A 175 35.65 -7.26 19.21
CA VAL A 175 36.89 -8.01 18.97
C VAL A 175 38.04 -7.21 19.59
N ALA A 176 38.62 -7.73 20.67
CA ALA A 176 39.83 -7.18 21.27
C ALA A 176 41.06 -7.83 20.63
N SER A 177 42.01 -7.03 20.15
CA SER A 177 43.30 -7.54 19.67
C SER A 177 44.11 -8.09 20.86
N PRO A 178 44.76 -9.26 20.72
CA PRO A 178 45.60 -9.80 21.79
C PRO A 178 46.76 -8.84 22.08
N ALA A 179 47.06 -8.65 23.37
CA ALA A 179 48.16 -7.80 23.82
C ALA A 179 49.47 -8.34 23.23
N ALA A 180 50.20 -7.48 22.51
CA ALA A 180 51.56 -7.79 22.08
C ALA A 180 52.46 -7.84 23.33
N TYR A 181 53.14 -8.97 23.50
CA TYR A 181 54.03 -9.29 24.62
C TYR A 181 55.28 -8.42 24.65
#